data_AF-A0AA96GMU8-F1
#
_entry.id   AF-A0AA96GMU8-F1
#
_cell.length_a   1.000
_cell.length_b   1.000
_cell.length_c   1.000
_cell.angle_alpha   90.00
_cell.angle_beta   90.00
_cell.angle_gamma   90.00
#
_symmetry.space_group_name_H-M   'P 1'
#
loop_
_entity.id
_entity.type
_entity.pdbx_description
1 polymer ?
#
loop_
_entity_poly.entity_id
_entity_poly.type
_entity_poly.pdbx_seq_one_letter_code
_entity_poly.pdbx_strand_id
1 'polypeptide(L)'
;MMEVITRQTVVDKLAAYLRHELALPTLVTWAETALMEGEFEPQHFGEIRDAVARLGVADVRAFGLTWEDCEQLFQQLGYSARVHIQAT
;
A
#
# COMPACT_ATOMS: atom_id res chain seq x y z
N MET A 1 1.31 -15.93 -15.85
CA MET A 1 0.74 -16.29 -14.54
C MET A 1 0.58 -14.97 -13.81
N MET A 2 -0.64 -14.58 -13.44
CA MET A 2 -0.81 -13.39 -12.60
C MET A 2 -0.33 -13.76 -11.20
N GLU A 3 0.56 -12.96 -10.63
CA GLU A 3 0.97 -13.15 -9.23
C GLU A 3 -0.17 -12.72 -8.32
N VAL A 4 -0.49 -13.57 -7.34
CA VAL A 4 -1.50 -13.26 -6.32
C VAL A 4 -0.98 -12.13 -5.44
N ILE A 5 -1.78 -11.08 -5.28
CA ILE A 5 -1.49 -9.94 -4.41
C ILE A 5 -1.74 -10.38 -2.97
N THR A 6 -0.67 -10.36 -2.19
CA THR A 6 -0.67 -10.73 -0.76
C THR A 6 -0.56 -9.50 0.12
N ARG A 7 -0.73 -9.68 1.43
CA ARG A 7 -0.43 -8.60 2.40
C ARG A 7 1.00 -8.08 2.24
N GLN A 8 1.97 -8.98 2.02
CA GLN A 8 3.37 -8.61 1.83
C GLN A 8 3.55 -7.73 0.58
N THR A 9 2.87 -8.05 -0.53
CA THR A 9 2.91 -7.24 -1.76
C THR A 9 2.49 -5.79 -1.50
N VAL A 10 1.41 -5.57 -0.74
CA VAL A 10 0.92 -4.22 -0.41
C VAL A 10 1.92 -3.50 0.51
N VAL A 11 2.42 -4.20 1.52
CA VAL A 11 3.42 -3.67 2.47
C VAL A 11 4.69 -3.24 1.74
N ASP A 12 5.19 -4.03 0.80
CA ASP A 12 6.39 -3.71 0.04
C ASP A 12 6.21 -2.46 -0.82
N LYS A 13 5.04 -2.31 -1.45
CA LYS A 13 4.70 -1.11 -2.23
C LYS A 13 4.62 0.14 -1.34
N LEU A 14 3.94 0.04 -0.20
CA LEU A 14 3.81 1.15 0.75
C LEU A 14 5.17 1.52 1.35
N ALA A 15 6.00 0.53 1.69
CA ALA A 15 7.33 0.74 2.23
C ALA A 15 8.28 1.36 1.19
N ALA A 16 8.21 0.94 -0.08
CA ALA A 16 8.97 1.56 -1.16
C ALA A 16 8.55 3.03 -1.36
N TYR A 17 7.26 3.35 -1.24
CA TYR A 17 6.78 4.73 -1.27
C TYR A 17 7.35 5.57 -0.12
N LEU A 18 7.30 5.07 1.11
CA LEU A 18 7.84 5.76 2.29
C LEU A 18 9.36 5.95 2.24
N ARG A 19 10.08 5.04 1.57
CA ARG A 19 11.54 5.17 1.32
C ARG A 19 11.88 6.02 0.09
N HIS A 20 10.88 6.60 -0.59
CA HIS A 20 11.05 7.32 -1.85
C HIS A 20 11.66 6.49 -3.00
N GLU A 21 11.57 5.17 -2.91
CA GLU A 21 11.94 4.23 -3.99
C GLU A 21 10.80 4.10 -5.02
N LEU A 22 9.58 4.45 -4.61
CA LEU A 22 8.37 4.44 -5.44
C LEU A 22 7.66 5.80 -5.34
N ALA A 23 7.36 6.42 -6.48
CA ALA A 23 6.61 7.68 -6.50
C ALA A 23 5.12 7.44 -6.21
N LEU A 24 4.45 8.41 -5.56
CA LEU A 24 3.01 8.32 -5.24
C LEU A 24 2.14 8.01 -6.46
N PRO A 25 2.28 8.66 -7.64
CA PRO A 25 1.45 8.34 -8.80
C PRO A 25 1.64 6.89 -9.27
N THR A 26 2.86 6.37 -9.18
CA THR A 26 3.14 4.96 -9.55
C THR A 26 2.52 3.98 -8.56
N LEU A 27 2.48 4.32 -7.27
CA LEU A 27 1.77 3.54 -6.26
C LEU A 27 0.26 3.51 -6.53
N VAL A 28 -0.33 4.66 -6.85
CA VAL A 28 -1.76 4.80 -7.18
C VAL A 28 -2.10 3.99 -8.42
N THR A 29 -1.37 4.17 -9.52
CA THR A 29 -1.60 3.39 -10.75
C THR A 29 -1.48 1.89 -10.51
N TRP A 30 -0.49 1.44 -9.72
CA TRP A 30 -0.39 0.03 -9.36
C TRP A 30 -1.64 -0.46 -8.60
N ALA A 31 -2.16 0.34 -7.66
CA ALA A 31 -3.33 -0.02 -6.89
C ALA A 31 -4.61 -0.05 -7.75
N GLU A 32 -4.77 0.87 -8.69
CA GLU A 32 -5.86 0.86 -9.67
C GLU A 32 -5.83 -0.40 -10.55
N THR A 33 -4.66 -0.72 -11.13
CA THR A 33 -4.48 -1.96 -11.91
C THR A 33 -4.75 -3.20 -11.06
N ALA A 34 -4.27 -3.23 -9.82
CA ALA A 34 -4.50 -4.33 -8.89
C ALA A 34 -5.99 -4.55 -8.59
N LEU A 35 -6.80 -3.49 -8.51
CA LEU A 35 -8.25 -3.63 -8.32
C LEU A 35 -8.97 -4.11 -9.59
N MET A 36 -8.51 -3.68 -10.77
CA MET A 36 -9.16 -4.02 -12.03
C MET A 36 -8.83 -5.44 -12.49
N GLU A 37 -7.58 -5.85 -12.31
CA GLU A 37 -7.01 -7.04 -12.95
C GLU A 37 -6.38 -7.99 -11.94
N GLY A 38 -6.14 -7.57 -10.69
CA GLY A 38 -5.41 -8.37 -9.70
C GLY A 38 -6.24 -9.52 -9.11
N GLU A 39 -5.53 -10.57 -8.71
CA GLU A 39 -6.07 -11.66 -7.90
C GLU A 39 -5.54 -11.52 -6.48
N PHE A 40 -6.42 -11.45 -5.48
CA PHE A 40 -6.06 -11.22 -4.09
C PHE A 40 -6.02 -12.52 -3.28
N GLU A 41 -5.08 -12.63 -2.33
CA GLU A 41 -4.98 -13.78 -1.43
C GLU A 41 -6.30 -14.01 -0.66
N PRO A 42 -6.94 -15.19 -0.78
CA PRO A 42 -8.27 -15.41 -0.20
C PRO A 42 -8.32 -15.28 1.33
N GLN A 43 -7.24 -15.66 2.02
CA GLN A 43 -7.19 -15.65 3.48
C GLN A 43 -7.29 -14.24 4.07
N HIS A 44 -6.82 -13.23 3.34
CA HIS A 44 -6.74 -11.84 3.77
C HIS A 44 -7.39 -10.89 2.77
N PHE A 45 -8.36 -11.40 2.00
CA PHE A 45 -8.96 -10.70 0.88
C PHE A 45 -9.49 -9.32 1.27
N GLY A 46 -10.21 -9.23 2.39
CA GLY A 46 -10.81 -7.99 2.85
C GLY A 46 -9.75 -6.94 3.20
N GLU A 47 -8.77 -7.32 4.02
CA GLU A 47 -7.73 -6.40 4.46
C GLU A 47 -6.87 -5.90 3.29
N ILE A 48 -6.52 -6.80 2.36
CA ILE A 48 -5.71 -6.48 1.18
C ILE A 48 -6.51 -5.58 0.24
N ARG A 49 -7.72 -5.97 -0.14
CA ARG A 49 -8.54 -5.20 -1.09
C ARG A 49 -8.80 -3.79 -0.57
N ASP A 50 -9.14 -3.65 0.70
CA ASP A 50 -9.46 -2.34 1.29
C ASP A 50 -8.22 -1.45 1.36
N ALA A 51 -7.06 -2.01 1.70
CA ALA A 51 -5.79 -1.29 1.65
C ALA A 51 -5.45 -0.84 0.22
N VAL A 52 -5.57 -1.73 -0.77
CA VAL A 52 -5.31 -1.40 -2.17
C VAL A 52 -6.30 -0.34 -2.67
N ALA A 53 -7.58 -0.42 -2.32
CA ALA A 53 -8.56 0.60 -2.67
C ALA A 53 -8.25 1.97 -2.06
N ARG A 54 -7.77 2.01 -0.81
CA ARG A 54 -7.32 3.25 -0.16
C ARG A 54 -6.11 3.86 -0.87
N LEU A 55 -5.21 3.04 -1.40
CA LEU A 55 -4.04 3.47 -2.17
C LEU A 55 -4.42 3.97 -3.57
N GLY A 56 -5.43 3.37 -4.22
CA GLY A 56 -5.87 3.75 -5.56
C GLY A 56 -6.50 5.16 -5.66
N VAL A 57 -6.74 5.83 -4.54
CA VAL A 57 -7.25 7.22 -4.51
C VAL A 57 -6.29 8.20 -3.81
N ALA A 58 -5.06 7.75 -3.52
CA ALA A 58 -4.15 8.47 -2.63
C ALA A 58 -3.57 9.79 -3.20
N ASP A 59 -3.67 10.01 -4.50
CA ASP A 59 -3.26 11.26 -5.16
C ASP A 59 -4.35 12.34 -5.12
N VAL A 60 -5.58 12.00 -4.74
CA VAL A 60 -6.65 12.95 -4.50
C VAL A 60 -6.42 13.64 -3.16
N ARG A 61 -6.43 14.98 -3.14
CA ARG A 61 -6.08 15.80 -1.96
C ARG A 61 -6.81 15.41 -0.66
N ALA A 62 -8.09 15.04 -0.74
CA ALA A 62 -8.89 14.64 0.41
C ALA A 62 -8.53 13.24 0.98
N PHE A 63 -7.76 12.46 0.19
CA PHE A 63 -7.35 11.10 0.47
C PHE A 63 -5.82 10.94 0.42
N GLY A 64 -5.07 12.02 0.62
CA GLY A 64 -3.60 11.94 0.71
C GLY A 64 -3.14 10.90 1.74
N LEU A 65 -1.90 10.43 1.65
CA LEU A 65 -1.32 9.50 2.63
C LEU A 65 -0.48 10.27 3.65
N THR A 66 -1.01 10.47 4.87
CA THR A 66 -0.17 10.88 6.00
C THR A 66 0.64 9.70 6.53
N TRP A 67 1.55 9.97 7.47
CA TRP A 67 2.25 8.91 8.18
C TRP A 67 1.27 8.02 8.97
N GLU A 68 0.31 8.62 9.66
CA GLU A 68 -0.72 7.92 10.44
C GLU A 68 -1.60 7.02 9.56
N ASP A 69 -1.96 7.48 8.35
CA ASP A 69 -2.66 6.64 7.37
C ASP A 69 -1.83 5.41 7.00
N CYS A 70 -0.53 5.59 6.79
CA CYS A 70 0.37 4.48 6.47
C CYS A 70 0.49 3.50 7.64
N GLU A 71 0.58 3.98 8.88
CA GLU A 71 0.59 3.13 10.08
C GLU A 71 -0.69 2.31 10.22
N GLN A 72 -1.85 2.92 9.98
CA GLN A 72 -3.14 2.23 10.00
C GLN A 72 -3.21 1.13 8.93
N LEU A 73 -2.73 1.41 7.71
CA LEU A 73 -2.64 0.41 6.64
C LEU A 73 -1.72 -0.75 7.03
N PHE A 74 -0.55 -0.47 7.61
CA PHE A 74 0.34 -1.54 8.09
C PHE A 74 -0.33 -2.38 9.17
N GLN A 75 -0.98 -1.76 10.17
CA GLN A 75 -1.67 -2.47 11.24
C GLN A 75 -2.80 -3.36 10.70
N GLN A 76 -3.61 -2.85 9.77
CA GLN A 76 -4.66 -3.62 9.09
C GLN A 76 -4.08 -4.86 8.37
N LEU A 77 -2.89 -4.73 7.79
CA LEU A 77 -2.19 -5.83 7.13
C LEU A 77 -1.41 -6.75 8.10
N GLY A 78 -1.43 -6.46 9.41
CA GLY A 78 -0.72 -7.23 10.43
C GLY A 78 0.78 -6.93 10.55
N TYR A 79 1.19 -5.72 10.15
CA TYR A 79 2.56 -5.21 10.22
C TYR A 79 2.63 -3.98 11.12
N SER A 80 3.84 -3.67 11.60
CA SER A 80 4.14 -2.44 12.32
C SER A 80 5.30 -1.73 11.64
N ALA A 81 5.22 -0.42 11.46
CA ALA A 81 6.31 0.38 10.92
C ALA A 81 7.18 0.97 12.04
N ARG A 82 8.45 1.22 11.73
CA ARG A 82 9.39 1.95 12.59
C ARG A 82 10.19 2.93 11.73
N VAL A 83 10.21 4.20 12.12
CA VAL A 83 11.01 5.23 11.45
C VAL A 83 12.37 5.33 12.10
N HIS A 84 13.41 5.42 11.27
CA HIS A 84 14.79 5.66 11.70
C HIS A 84 15.31 6.94 11.05
N ILE A 85 15.79 7.87 11.87
CA ILE A 85 16.41 9.13 11.42
C ILE A 85 17.92 9.00 11.55
N GLN A 86 18.65 9.39 10.52
CA GLN A 86 20.11 9.37 10.48
C GLN A 86 20.65 10.76 10.12
N ALA A 87 21.85 11.08 10.60
CA ALA A 87 22.55 12.30 10.19
C ALA A 87 23.00 12.19 8.73
N THR A 88 22.94 13.30 8.00
CA THR A 88 23.34 13.39 6.58
C THR A 88 24.81 13.74 6.42
#